data_AF-A0A1Y5R9F6-F1
#
_entry.id   AF-A0A1Y5R9F6-F1
#
_cell.length_a   1.000
_cell.length_b   1.000
_cell.length_c   1.000
_cell.angle_alpha   90.00
_cell.angle_beta   90.00
_cell.angle_gamma   90.00
#
_symmetry.space_group_name_H-M   'P 1'
#
loop_
_entity.id
_entity.type
_entity.pdbx_description
1 polymer ?
#
loop_
_entity_poly.entity_id
_entity_poly.type
_entity_poly.pdbx_seq_one_letter_code
_entity_poly.pdbx_strand_id
1 'polypeptide(L)'
;MSDNSGSKDEPTRPLKLHANDDLVAEIKTRIVNRELKEAVLFDMSTGRIYSDLELESRRFLGLDAVMKIVFPMIAFDADSRTHCRVADLLIDLPDNDFSALRSVVQAEIQEGLSRLVVHFENLKPNNPTGAKEGTEQSDD
;
A
#
# COMPACT_ATOMS: atom_id res chain seq x y z
N MET A 1 -39.11 -31.84 31.32
CA MET A 1 -37.88 -32.20 30.62
C MET A 1 -37.37 -30.92 29.99
N SER A 2 -36.34 -30.35 30.60
CA SER A 2 -35.60 -29.22 30.05
C SER A 2 -34.76 -29.72 28.88
N ASP A 3 -34.65 -28.97 27.81
CA ASP A 3 -33.34 -28.73 27.22
C ASP A 3 -33.28 -27.36 26.54
N ASN A 4 -32.36 -26.58 27.07
CA ASN A 4 -32.05 -25.20 26.83
C ASN A 4 -30.83 -25.19 25.90
N SER A 5 -31.02 -25.18 24.58
CA SER A 5 -29.91 -25.03 23.63
C SER A 5 -29.56 -23.55 23.49
N GLY A 6 -28.86 -23.04 24.50
CA GLY A 6 -28.23 -21.73 24.45
C GLY A 6 -27.24 -21.66 23.29
N SER A 7 -27.49 -20.73 22.36
CA SER A 7 -26.50 -20.18 21.47
C SER A 7 -25.35 -19.63 22.32
N LYS A 8 -24.26 -20.41 22.42
CA LYS A 8 -23.02 -19.92 23.01
C LYS A 8 -22.39 -18.97 22.00
N ASP A 9 -22.73 -17.69 22.12
CA ASP A 9 -21.87 -16.62 21.65
C ASP A 9 -20.53 -16.76 22.38
N GLU A 10 -19.53 -17.33 21.70
CA GLU A 10 -18.17 -17.36 22.20
C GLU A 10 -17.69 -15.91 22.36
N PRO A 11 -17.15 -15.52 23.53
CA PRO A 11 -16.68 -14.17 23.74
C PRO A 11 -15.43 -13.96 22.87
N THR A 12 -15.58 -13.18 21.80
CA THR A 12 -14.49 -12.70 20.97
C THR A 12 -13.52 -11.94 21.86
N ARG A 13 -12.42 -12.60 22.29
CA ARG A 13 -11.44 -11.97 23.17
C ARG A 13 -10.96 -10.66 22.52
N PRO A 14 -11.01 -9.53 23.26
CA PRO A 14 -10.63 -8.23 22.71
C PRO A 14 -9.19 -8.22 22.21
N LEU A 15 -8.97 -7.54 21.09
CA LEU A 15 -7.64 -7.31 20.50
C LEU A 15 -6.76 -6.59 21.52
N LYS A 16 -5.51 -7.04 21.67
CA LYS A 16 -4.57 -6.38 22.57
C LYS A 16 -4.14 -5.04 21.96
N LEU A 17 -4.00 -4.01 22.81
CA LEU A 17 -3.46 -2.71 22.40
C LEU A 17 -1.96 -2.88 22.08
N HIS A 18 -1.65 -3.06 20.80
CA HIS A 18 -0.28 -3.16 20.31
C HIS A 18 0.04 -2.05 19.30
N ALA A 19 1.32 -1.80 19.03
CA ALA A 19 1.75 -0.99 17.89
C ALA A 19 1.17 -1.57 16.58
N ASN A 20 0.92 -0.75 15.56
CA ASN A 20 0.15 -1.16 14.38
C ASN A 20 0.66 -2.47 13.72
N ASP A 21 1.97 -2.70 13.67
CA ASP A 21 2.53 -3.91 13.04
C ASP A 21 2.27 -5.18 13.86
N ASP A 22 2.38 -5.07 15.19
CA ASP A 22 2.06 -6.14 16.13
C ASP A 22 0.55 -6.48 16.09
N LEU A 23 -0.31 -5.48 15.88
CA LEU A 23 -1.74 -5.68 15.70
C LEU A 23 -2.05 -6.45 14.41
N VAL A 24 -1.42 -6.08 13.29
CA VAL A 24 -1.59 -6.80 12.01
C VAL A 24 -1.10 -8.25 12.14
N ALA A 25 0.04 -8.48 12.81
CA ALA A 25 0.55 -9.82 13.07
C ALA A 25 -0.40 -10.64 13.96
N GLU A 26 -0.98 -10.02 15.01
CA GLU A 26 -1.99 -10.66 15.84
C GLU A 26 -3.23 -11.04 15.01
N ILE A 27 -3.77 -10.11 14.21
CA ILE A 27 -4.95 -10.37 13.38
C ILE A 27 -4.70 -11.51 12.39
N LYS A 28 -3.56 -11.50 11.67
CA LYS A 28 -3.16 -12.60 10.77
C LYS A 28 -3.14 -13.93 11.50
N THR A 29 -2.53 -13.96 12.68
CA THR A 29 -2.42 -15.17 13.51
C THR A 29 -3.81 -15.69 13.91
N ARG A 30 -4.70 -14.81 14.35
CA ARG A 30 -6.05 -15.19 14.80
C ARG A 30 -6.95 -15.64 13.65
N ILE A 31 -6.79 -15.09 12.45
CA ILE A 31 -7.46 -15.57 11.22
C ILE A 31 -6.98 -16.99 10.89
N VAL A 32 -5.66 -17.21 10.82
CA VAL A 32 -5.08 -18.53 10.49
C VAL A 32 -5.44 -19.59 11.54
N ASN A 33 -5.52 -19.21 12.81
CA ASN A 33 -5.96 -20.08 13.91
C ASN A 33 -7.48 -20.29 13.95
N ARG A 34 -8.25 -19.68 13.04
CA ARG A 34 -9.72 -19.73 12.97
C ARG A 34 -10.43 -19.18 14.22
N GLU A 35 -9.75 -18.30 14.95
CA GLU A 35 -10.32 -17.57 16.09
C GLU A 35 -11.21 -16.39 15.62
N LEU A 36 -10.92 -15.86 14.43
CA LEU A 36 -11.73 -14.84 13.76
C LEU A 36 -12.42 -15.49 12.55
N LYS A 37 -13.71 -15.82 12.70
CA LYS A 37 -14.54 -16.39 11.63
C LYS A 37 -15.05 -15.29 10.71
N GLU A 38 -15.26 -15.63 9.43
CA GLU A 38 -15.78 -14.70 8.41
C GLU A 38 -14.90 -13.44 8.24
N ALA A 39 -13.62 -13.54 8.60
CA ALA A 39 -12.67 -12.45 8.52
C ALA A 39 -11.75 -12.61 7.31
N VAL A 40 -11.59 -11.53 6.55
CA VAL A 40 -10.66 -11.46 5.42
C VAL A 40 -9.72 -10.29 5.64
N LEU A 41 -8.41 -10.55 5.56
CA LEU A 41 -7.38 -9.53 5.62
C LEU A 41 -6.54 -9.58 4.35
N PHE A 42 -6.49 -8.46 3.63
CA PHE A 42 -5.54 -8.29 2.54
C PHE A 42 -4.29 -7.59 3.04
N ASP A 43 -3.15 -8.28 2.99
CA ASP A 43 -1.86 -7.73 3.36
C ASP A 43 -1.16 -7.11 2.15
N MET A 44 -1.20 -5.78 2.06
CA MET A 44 -0.55 -5.01 1.01
C MET A 44 0.97 -5.19 0.94
N SER A 45 1.63 -5.54 2.06
CA SER A 45 3.08 -5.69 2.07
C SER A 45 3.52 -6.93 1.30
N THR A 46 2.80 -8.02 1.50
CA THR A 46 3.08 -9.32 0.89
C THR A 46 2.18 -9.62 -0.30
N GLY A 47 1.11 -8.87 -0.54
CA GLY A 47 0.10 -9.20 -1.55
C GLY A 47 -0.73 -10.45 -1.24
N ARG A 48 -0.78 -10.89 0.03
CA ARG A 48 -1.51 -12.10 0.44
C ARG A 48 -2.91 -11.78 0.96
N ILE A 49 -3.85 -12.69 0.75
CA ILE A 49 -5.17 -12.65 1.40
C ILE A 49 -5.18 -13.73 2.48
N TYR A 50 -5.47 -13.32 3.72
CA TYR A 50 -5.69 -14.21 4.85
C TYR A 50 -7.19 -14.36 5.05
N SER A 51 -7.67 -15.61 5.11
CA SER A 51 -9.04 -15.95 5.48
C SER A 51 -9.05 -17.07 6.52
N ASP A 52 -10.18 -17.28 7.18
CA ASP A 52 -10.40 -18.38 8.11
C ASP A 52 -10.45 -19.76 7.43
N LEU A 53 -10.62 -19.78 6.11
CA LEU A 53 -10.57 -20.99 5.28
C LEU A 53 -9.12 -21.36 4.96
N GLU A 54 -8.37 -20.44 4.36
CA GLU A 54 -6.97 -20.63 3.95
C GLU A 54 -6.18 -19.33 3.75
N LEU A 55 -4.85 -19.47 3.69
CA LEU A 55 -3.94 -18.44 3.21
C LEU A 55 -3.87 -18.52 1.68
N GLU A 56 -4.37 -17.47 1.03
CA GLU A 56 -4.54 -17.45 -0.42
C GLU A 56 -3.24 -17.14 -1.16
N SER A 57 -3.14 -17.73 -2.34
CA SER A 57 -2.09 -17.38 -3.31
C SER A 57 -2.33 -15.98 -3.90
N ARG A 58 -1.25 -15.26 -4.22
CA ARG A 58 -1.32 -14.00 -5.00
C ARG A 58 -2.07 -14.16 -6.32
N ARG A 59 -2.14 -15.39 -6.85
CA ARG A 59 -2.90 -15.72 -8.07
C ARG A 59 -4.37 -15.31 -7.99
N PHE A 60 -4.96 -15.28 -6.79
CA PHE A 60 -6.35 -14.88 -6.60
C PHE A 60 -6.61 -13.41 -6.97
N LEU A 61 -5.60 -12.54 -6.88
CA LEU A 61 -5.73 -11.11 -7.18
C LEU A 61 -5.77 -10.80 -8.68
N GLY A 62 -5.23 -11.70 -9.51
CA GLY A 62 -4.98 -11.46 -10.93
C GLY A 62 -3.70 -10.65 -11.20
N LEU A 63 -3.19 -10.76 -12.43
CA LEU A 63 -1.88 -10.23 -12.84
C LEU A 63 -1.78 -8.70 -12.70
N ASP A 64 -2.83 -7.98 -13.12
CA ASP A 64 -2.89 -6.51 -13.05
C ASP A 64 -2.79 -6.00 -11.61
N ALA A 65 -3.53 -6.62 -10.68
CA ALA A 65 -3.48 -6.23 -9.27
C ALA A 65 -2.10 -6.47 -8.67
N VAL A 66 -1.48 -7.62 -8.94
CA VAL A 66 -0.11 -7.92 -8.47
C VAL A 66 0.90 -6.90 -9.00
N MET A 67 0.79 -6.54 -10.29
CA MET A 67 1.62 -5.50 -10.89
C MET A 67 1.41 -4.15 -10.23
N LYS A 68 0.16 -3.73 -9.96
CA LYS A 68 -0.15 -2.45 -9.32
C LYS A 68 0.33 -2.33 -7.89
N ILE A 69 0.40 -3.45 -7.15
CA ILE A 69 0.92 -3.45 -5.78
C ILE A 69 2.41 -3.09 -5.74
N VAL A 70 3.18 -3.58 -6.72
CA VAL A 70 4.63 -3.36 -6.79
C VAL A 70 4.98 -2.12 -7.61
N PHE A 71 4.32 -1.93 -8.75
CA PHE A 71 4.59 -0.89 -9.74
C PHE A 71 3.35 -0.02 -10.00
N PRO A 72 2.89 0.79 -9.03
CA PRO A 72 1.60 1.50 -9.12
C PRO A 72 1.50 2.53 -10.25
N MET A 73 2.62 2.96 -10.82
CA MET A 73 2.67 3.96 -11.90
C MET A 73 2.68 3.32 -13.30
N ILE A 74 2.79 1.99 -13.39
CA ILE A 74 2.82 1.27 -14.68
C ILE A 74 1.41 0.80 -15.00
N ALA A 75 0.87 1.23 -16.15
CA ALA A 75 -0.35 0.65 -16.69
C ALA A 75 -0.07 -0.77 -17.18
N PHE A 76 -0.77 -1.75 -16.60
CA PHE A 76 -0.68 -3.13 -17.05
C PHE A 76 -1.28 -3.29 -18.45
N ASP A 77 -0.68 -4.16 -19.24
CA ASP A 77 -1.11 -4.48 -20.60
C ASP A 77 -1.12 -6.02 -20.70
N ALA A 78 -2.32 -6.59 -20.84
CA ALA A 78 -2.51 -8.03 -20.88
C ALA A 78 -1.98 -8.67 -22.17
N ASP A 79 -1.84 -7.90 -23.25
CA ASP A 79 -1.29 -8.38 -24.52
C ASP A 79 0.25 -8.29 -24.54
N SER A 80 0.84 -7.54 -23.61
CA SER A 80 2.29 -7.44 -23.43
C SER A 80 2.85 -8.69 -22.75
N ARG A 81 3.58 -9.51 -23.53
CA ARG A 81 4.33 -10.67 -23.01
C ARG A 81 5.27 -10.32 -21.87
N THR A 82 5.86 -9.12 -21.90
CA THR A 82 6.75 -8.64 -20.85
C THR A 82 5.99 -8.41 -19.55
N HIS A 83 4.84 -7.74 -19.61
CA HIS A 83 4.02 -7.46 -18.43
C HIS A 83 3.50 -8.75 -17.80
N CYS A 84 2.96 -9.66 -18.61
CA CYS A 84 2.49 -10.96 -18.12
C CYS A 84 3.62 -11.75 -17.45
N ARG A 85 4.81 -11.80 -18.06
CA ARG A 85 5.96 -12.49 -17.48
C ARG A 85 6.43 -11.87 -16.16
N VAL A 86 6.47 -10.55 -16.06
CA VAL A 86 6.83 -9.88 -14.80
C VAL A 86 5.78 -10.19 -13.72
N ALA A 87 4.49 -10.12 -14.05
CA ALA A 87 3.42 -10.44 -13.12
C ALA A 87 3.50 -11.90 -12.61
N ASP A 88 3.76 -12.86 -13.49
CA ASP A 88 3.96 -14.26 -13.12
C ASP A 88 5.16 -14.43 -12.17
N LEU A 89 6.28 -13.76 -12.44
CA LEU A 89 7.44 -13.79 -11.54
C LEU A 89 7.09 -13.20 -10.17
N LEU A 90 6.36 -12.09 -10.13
CA LEU A 90 5.92 -11.47 -8.88
C LEU A 90 4.99 -12.38 -8.06
N ILE A 91 4.13 -13.15 -8.71
CA ILE A 91 3.24 -14.10 -8.05
C ILE A 91 4.04 -15.16 -7.28
N ASP A 92 5.07 -15.72 -7.93
CA ASP A 92 5.84 -16.84 -7.41
C ASP A 92 6.98 -16.41 -6.46
N LEU A 93 7.22 -15.10 -6.29
CA LEU A 93 8.21 -14.59 -5.34
C LEU A 93 7.89 -14.96 -3.89
N PRO A 94 8.91 -15.30 -3.07
CA PRO A 94 8.77 -15.38 -1.62
C PRO A 94 8.27 -14.06 -1.02
N ASP A 95 7.55 -14.14 0.09
CA ASP A 95 6.90 -12.97 0.72
C ASP A 95 7.90 -11.88 1.14
N ASN A 96 9.09 -12.27 1.60
CA ASN A 96 10.15 -11.34 1.96
C ASN A 96 10.69 -10.58 0.74
N ASP A 97 10.92 -11.29 -0.37
CA ASP A 97 11.45 -10.70 -1.60
C ASP A 97 10.42 -9.81 -2.28
N PHE A 98 9.15 -10.23 -2.28
CA PHE A 98 8.03 -9.41 -2.76
C PHE A 98 7.92 -8.10 -1.97
N SER A 99 7.96 -8.19 -0.64
CA SER A 99 7.88 -7.04 0.26
C SER A 99 9.08 -6.10 0.08
N ALA A 100 10.29 -6.67 -0.06
CA ALA A 100 11.51 -5.92 -0.31
C ALA A 100 11.45 -5.17 -1.65
N LEU A 101 11.07 -5.86 -2.74
CA LEU A 101 10.94 -5.25 -4.06
C LEU A 101 9.93 -4.10 -4.06
N ARG A 102 8.73 -4.33 -3.48
CA ARG A 102 7.72 -3.28 -3.31
C ARG A 102 8.29 -2.07 -2.56
N SER A 103 9.03 -2.31 -1.49
CA SER A 103 9.60 -1.23 -0.66
C SER A 103 10.66 -0.42 -1.42
N VAL A 104 11.52 -1.09 -2.20
CA VAL A 104 12.51 -0.43 -3.06
C VAL A 104 11.83 0.41 -4.12
N VAL A 105 10.84 -0.14 -4.83
CA VAL A 105 10.09 0.62 -5.86
C VAL A 105 9.37 1.82 -5.24
N GLN A 106 8.76 1.65 -4.07
CA GLN A 106 8.10 2.74 -3.37
C GLN A 106 9.08 3.86 -2.98
N ALA A 107 10.28 3.52 -2.50
CA ALA A 107 11.31 4.49 -2.16
C ALA A 107 11.78 5.28 -3.40
N GLU A 108 12.03 4.60 -4.51
CA GLU A 108 12.41 5.22 -5.78
C GLU A 108 11.33 6.17 -6.32
N ILE A 109 10.05 5.78 -6.22
CA ILE A 109 8.92 6.64 -6.59
C ILE A 109 8.89 7.89 -5.71
N GLN A 110 9.03 7.73 -4.39
CA GLN A 110 9.04 8.86 -3.46
C GLN A 110 10.20 9.81 -3.73
N GLU A 111 11.40 9.29 -4.00
CA GLU A 111 12.56 10.10 -4.34
C GLU A 111 12.34 10.84 -5.67
N GLY A 112 11.83 10.15 -6.69
CA GLY A 112 11.49 10.75 -7.98
C GLY A 112 10.48 11.89 -7.86
N LEU A 113 9.41 11.69 -7.08
CA LEU A 113 8.41 12.72 -6.79
C LEU A 113 9.01 13.90 -6.04
N SER A 114 9.91 13.65 -5.08
CA SER A 114 10.57 14.70 -4.31
C SER A 114 11.45 15.57 -5.22
N ARG A 115 12.22 14.97 -6.13
CA ARG A 115 13.01 15.69 -7.14
C ARG A 115 12.12 16.55 -8.05
N LEU A 116 10.96 16.02 -8.44
CA LEU A 116 10.01 16.74 -9.29
C LEU A 116 9.40 17.95 -8.58
N VAL A 117 9.04 17.82 -7.29
CA VAL A 117 8.53 18.93 -6.47
C VAL A 117 9.56 20.05 -6.39
N VAL A 118 10.82 19.73 -6.07
CA VAL A 118 11.92 20.72 -6.03
C VAL A 118 12.08 21.43 -7.37
N HIS A 119 12.00 20.69 -8.49
CA HIS A 119 12.06 21.31 -9.82
C HIS A 119 10.91 22.30 -10.05
N PHE A 120 9.67 21.96 -9.68
CA PHE A 120 8.53 22.87 -9.79
C PHE A 120 8.64 24.10 -8.88
N GLU A 121 9.19 23.94 -7.68
CA GLU A 121 9.45 25.09 -6.78
C GLU A 121 10.46 26.06 -7.39
N ASN A 122 11.50 25.55 -8.05
CA ASN A 122 12.50 26.37 -8.74
C ASN A 122 11.99 27.04 -10.04
N LEU A 123 10.91 26.52 -10.63
CA LEU A 123 10.24 27.12 -11.78
C LEU A 123 9.30 28.27 -11.39
N LYS A 124 9.01 28.47 -10.10
CA LYS A 124 8.24 29.64 -9.66
C LYS A 124 9.02 30.89 -10.06
N PRO A 125 8.44 31.83 -10.83
CA PRO A 125 9.13 33.06 -11.17
C PRO A 125 9.46 33.79 -9.87
N ASN A 126 10.75 34.04 -9.64
CA ASN A 126 11.14 35.18 -8.81
C ASN A 126 10.45 36.38 -9.44
N ASN A 127 9.43 36.93 -8.80
CA ASN A 127 8.94 38.26 -9.14
C ASN A 127 9.87 39.27 -8.47
N PRO A 128 10.86 39.87 -9.15
CA PRO A 128 11.21 41.24 -8.84
C PRO A 128 10.15 42.09 -9.53
N THR A 129 8.98 42.25 -8.93
CA THR A 129 8.12 43.36 -9.32
C THR A 129 8.85 44.61 -8.87
N GLY A 130 9.52 45.27 -9.81
CA GLY A 130 10.26 46.49 -9.58
C GLY A 130 9.38 47.54 -8.94
N ALA A 131 9.79 48.04 -7.78
CA ALA A 131 9.47 49.40 -7.36
C ALA A 131 10.66 50.28 -7.76
N LYS A 132 10.74 50.60 -9.06
CA LYS A 132 11.40 51.80 -9.55
C LYS A 132 10.45 52.43 -10.55
N GLU A 133 9.71 53.44 -10.10
CA GLU A 133 9.45 54.67 -10.86
C GLU A 133 8.70 55.66 -9.96
N GLY A 134 9.22 56.88 -9.90
CA GLY A 134 8.75 57.95 -9.03
C GLY A 134 9.78 59.06 -8.92
N THR A 135 10.14 59.62 -10.09
CA THR A 135 10.90 60.85 -10.24
C THR A 135 10.15 62.01 -9.59
N GLU A 136 10.79 62.78 -8.71
CA GLU A 136 10.48 64.20 -8.58
C GLU A 136 11.75 64.97 -8.22
N GLN A 137 12.19 65.74 -9.21
CA GLN A 137 13.25 66.71 -9.16
C GLN A 137 12.56 68.06 -9.01
N SER A 138 12.82 68.77 -7.90
CA SER A 138 12.61 70.22 -7.81
C SER A 138 13.46 70.80 -6.68
N ASP A 139 14.50 71.48 -7.13
CA ASP A 139 15.28 72.61 -6.61
C ASP A 139 14.99 73.17 -5.20
N ASP A 140 16.07 73.32 -4.42
CA ASP A 140 16.48 74.57 -3.76
C ASP A 140 18.02 74.61 -3.62
#